data_AF-A0A454CRL1-F1
#
_entry.id   AF-A0A454CRL1-F1
#
_cell.length_a   1.000
_cell.length_b   1.000
_cell.length_c   1.000
_cell.angle_alpha   90.00
_cell.angle_beta   90.00
_cell.angle_gamma   90.00
#
_symmetry.space_group_name_H-M   'P 1'
#
loop_
_entity.id
_entity.type
_entity.pdbx_description
1 polymer ?
#
loop_
_entity_poly.entity_id
_entity_poly.type
_entity_poly.pdbx_seq_one_letter_code
_entity_poly.pdbx_strand_id
1 'polypeptide(L)'
;MSLHLSNVILHQLCKNDQDELVVKLRPASLENDTSTENLVAELHRVFHSKAGKGFGSFQSDSEFQFWLQEMRKGERDFYDFSQISANRLKEELIK
;
A
#
# COMPACT_ATOMS: atom_id res chain seq x y z
N MET A 1 -15.12 0.61 -16.12
CA MET A 1 -14.05 -0.31 -15.70
C MET A 1 -14.51 -0.91 -14.38
N SER A 2 -14.72 -2.23 -14.30
CA SER A 2 -15.08 -2.89 -13.03
C SER A 2 -13.82 -2.97 -12.17
N LEU A 3 -13.89 -2.45 -10.95
CA LEU A 3 -12.84 -2.61 -9.95
C LEU A 3 -13.09 -3.96 -9.27
N HIS A 4 -12.12 -4.88 -9.33
CA HIS A 4 -12.16 -6.12 -8.56
C HIS A 4 -11.23 -5.98 -7.36
N LEU A 5 -11.80 -6.02 -6.16
CA LEU A 5 -11.06 -5.83 -4.93
C LEU A 5 -10.72 -7.19 -4.30
N SER A 6 -9.44 -7.57 -4.33
CA SER A 6 -8.99 -8.82 -3.70
C SER A 6 -8.65 -8.63 -2.23
N ASN A 7 -7.80 -7.64 -1.92
CA ASN A 7 -7.34 -7.35 -0.57
C ASN A 7 -7.20 -5.84 -0.36
N VAL A 8 -7.59 -5.35 0.81
CA VAL A 8 -7.34 -3.95 1.24
C VAL A 8 -6.93 -3.93 2.70
N ILE A 9 -5.91 -3.15 3.02
CA ILE A 9 -5.52 -2.87 4.39
C ILE A 9 -5.08 -1.42 4.51
N LEU A 10 -5.38 -0.79 5.66
CA LEU A 10 -5.05 0.61 5.93
C LEU A 10 -4.09 0.70 7.12
N HIS A 11 -2.80 0.79 6.83
CA HIS A 11 -1.79 1.18 7.82
C HIS A 11 -1.73 2.71 7.91
N GLN A 12 -1.36 3.25 9.07
CA GLN A 12 -1.26 4.69 9.29
C GLN A 12 0.20 5.09 9.52
N LEU A 13 0.66 6.09 8.77
CA LEU A 13 1.89 6.82 9.04
C LEU A 13 1.55 8.10 9.80
N CYS A 14 2.13 8.30 10.97
CA CYS A 14 1.92 9.51 11.77
C CYS A 14 3.20 9.90 12.50
N LYS A 15 3.33 11.17 12.87
CA LYS A 15 4.37 11.59 13.81
C LYS A 15 3.94 11.33 15.25
N ASN A 16 4.85 10.85 16.09
CA ASN A 16 4.63 10.72 17.53
C ASN A 16 4.88 12.05 18.27
N ASP A 17 4.79 12.04 19.59
CA ASP A 17 5.00 13.22 20.44
C ASP A 17 6.44 13.76 20.38
N GLN A 18 7.38 12.94 19.89
CA GLN A 18 8.78 13.26 19.67
C GLN A 18 9.08 13.73 18.22
N ASP A 19 8.04 13.98 17.41
CA ASP A 19 8.13 14.34 15.98
C ASP A 19 8.72 13.23 15.07
N GLU A 20 8.80 11.99 15.56
CA GLU A 20 9.32 10.84 14.80
C GLU A 20 8.21 10.18 13.98
N LEU A 21 8.53 9.83 12.72
CA LEU A 21 7.58 9.10 11.86
C LEU A 21 7.44 7.65 12.33
N VAL A 22 6.23 7.26 12.71
CA VAL A 22 5.88 5.90 13.14
C VAL A 22 4.82 5.27 12.23
N VAL A 23 4.87 3.94 12.11
CA VAL A 23 3.88 3.15 11.38
C VAL A 23 2.97 2.45 12.38
N LYS A 24 1.68 2.77 12.35
CA LYS A 24 0.63 2.04 13.07
C LYS A 24 0.04 1.01 12.12
N LEU A 25 0.40 -0.25 12.35
CA LEU A 25 -0.08 -1.37 11.56
C LEU A 25 -1.50 -1.74 12.00
N ARG A 26 -2.47 -1.68 11.09
CA ARG A 26 -3.77 -2.34 11.29
C ARG A 26 -3.57 -3.85 11.43
N PRO A 27 -4.29 -4.54 12.32
CA PRO A 27 -4.09 -5.98 12.57
C PRO A 27 -4.68 -6.91 11.51
N ALA A 28 -5.58 -6.42 10.65
CA ALA A 28 -6.27 -7.22 9.65
C ALA A 28 -6.72 -6.37 8.45
N SER A 29 -6.92 -7.04 7.32
CA SER A 29 -7.54 -6.45 6.13
C SER A 29 -8.94 -5.91 6.42
N LEU A 30 -9.38 -4.98 5.60
CA LEU A 30 -10.78 -4.56 5.55
C LEU A 30 -11.61 -5.70 4.95
N GLU A 31 -12.85 -5.81 5.41
CA GLU A 31 -13.84 -6.66 4.76
C GLU A 31 -14.14 -6.08 3.37
N ASN A 32 -14.37 -6.96 2.39
CA ASN A 32 -14.76 -6.54 1.05
C ASN A 32 -16.26 -6.18 1.04
N ASP A 33 -16.60 -5.12 1.77
CA ASP A 33 -17.94 -4.56 1.88
C ASP A 33 -18.12 -3.35 0.96
N THR A 34 -19.36 -2.89 0.80
CA THR A 34 -19.69 -1.72 -0.02
C THR A 34 -18.94 -0.47 0.44
N SER A 35 -18.67 -0.32 1.74
CA SER A 35 -17.91 0.81 2.29
C SER A 35 -16.47 0.83 1.76
N THR A 36 -15.81 -0.33 1.80
CA THR A 36 -14.44 -0.51 1.34
C THR A 36 -14.33 -0.38 -0.17
N GLU A 37 -15.27 -0.95 -0.93
CA GLU A 37 -15.34 -0.78 -2.39
C GLU A 37 -15.49 0.69 -2.78
N ASN A 38 -16.40 1.42 -2.13
CA ASN A 38 -16.60 2.85 -2.37
C ASN A 38 -15.35 3.67 -2.05
N LEU A 39 -14.67 3.36 -0.94
CA LEU A 39 -13.42 4.03 -0.57
C LEU A 39 -12.36 3.87 -1.66
N VAL A 40 -12.15 2.64 -2.14
CA VAL A 40 -11.14 2.36 -3.17
C VAL A 40 -11.53 2.95 -4.52
N ALA A 41 -12.83 2.92 -4.86
CA ALA A 41 -13.35 3.55 -6.07
C ALA A 41 -13.09 5.07 -6.09
N GLU A 42 -13.32 5.76 -4.96
CA GLU A 42 -13.04 7.19 -4.84
C GLU A 42 -11.54 7.49 -4.91
N LEU A 43 -10.69 6.71 -4.24
CA LEU A 43 -9.24 6.84 -4.35
C LEU A 43 -8.77 6.68 -5.80
N HIS A 44 -9.27 5.65 -6.49
CA HIS A 44 -8.96 5.43 -7.90
C HIS A 44 -9.40 6.62 -8.75
N ARG A 45 -10.64 7.13 -8.57
CA ARG A 45 -11.18 8.28 -9.30
C ARG A 45 -10.30 9.52 -9.16
N VAL A 46 -9.91 9.87 -7.92
CA VAL A 46 -9.07 11.03 -7.62
C VAL A 46 -7.65 10.88 -8.17
N PHE A 47 -7.07 9.68 -8.12
CA PHE A 47 -5.74 9.43 -8.66
C PHE A 47 -5.74 9.48 -10.20
N HIS A 48 -6.77 8.90 -10.84
CA HIS A 48 -6.85 8.84 -12.29
C HIS A 48 -7.20 10.16 -12.97
N SER A 49 -7.85 11.10 -12.27
CA SER A 49 -8.27 12.40 -12.81
C SER A 49 -7.12 13.41 -12.95
N LYS A 50 -5.93 13.14 -12.40
CA LYS A 50 -4.76 14.00 -12.55
C LYS A 50 -4.12 13.83 -13.94
N ALA A 51 -3.95 14.94 -14.66
CA ALA A 51 -3.21 14.97 -15.93
C ALA A 51 -1.70 14.77 -15.70
N GLY A 52 -0.97 14.32 -16.73
CA GLY A 52 0.50 14.19 -16.66
C GLY A 52 1.00 12.89 -16.01
N LYS A 53 0.41 11.74 -16.34
CA LYS A 53 0.90 10.44 -15.86
C LYS A 53 2.26 10.11 -16.46
N GLY A 54 3.26 9.88 -15.62
CA GLY A 54 4.56 9.34 -16.01
C GLY A 54 4.57 7.81 -15.93
N PHE A 55 5.49 7.19 -16.66
CA PHE A 55 5.81 5.77 -16.48
C PHE A 55 6.95 5.65 -15.47
N GLY A 56 6.81 4.71 -14.54
CA GLY A 56 7.86 4.35 -13.60
C GLY A 56 8.19 2.86 -13.72
N SER A 57 9.45 2.52 -13.51
CA SER A 57 9.92 1.14 -13.37
C SER A 57 10.59 0.98 -12.01
N PHE A 58 10.55 -0.24 -11.47
CA PHE A 58 11.36 -0.58 -10.31
C PHE A 58 12.86 -0.53 -10.67
N GLN A 59 13.70 -0.16 -9.71
CA GLN A 59 15.14 -0.31 -9.82
C GLN A 59 15.51 -1.80 -9.70
N SER A 60 16.66 -2.19 -10.26
CA SER A 60 17.10 -3.59 -10.31
C SER A 60 17.26 -4.25 -8.93
N ASP A 61 17.54 -3.45 -7.90
CA ASP A 61 17.74 -3.81 -6.51
C ASP A 61 16.52 -3.47 -5.63
N SER A 62 15.35 -3.24 -6.24
CA SER A 62 14.14 -2.90 -5.50
C SER A 62 13.64 -4.09 -4.67
N GLU A 63 13.85 -4.02 -3.35
CA GLU A 63 13.31 -5.00 -2.39
C GLU A 63 11.78 -5.09 -2.48
N PHE A 64 11.11 -3.95 -2.69
CA PHE A 64 9.66 -3.92 -2.89
C PHE A 64 9.21 -4.74 -4.10
N GLN A 65 9.95 -4.65 -5.22
CA GLN A 65 9.65 -5.45 -6.41
C GLN A 65 9.74 -6.95 -6.10
N PHE A 66 10.78 -7.36 -5.37
CA PHE A 66 10.95 -8.74 -4.95
C PHE A 66 9.78 -9.22 -4.07
N TRP A 67 9.43 -8.48 -3.02
CA TRP A 67 8.32 -8.84 -2.13
C TRP A 67 6.96 -8.89 -2.85
N LEU A 68 6.74 -7.98 -3.81
CA LEU A 68 5.54 -7.98 -4.63
C LEU A 68 5.46 -9.25 -5.51
N GLN A 69 6.60 -9.74 -6.01
CA GLN A 69 6.64 -10.98 -6.77
C GLN A 69 6.36 -12.21 -5.89
N GLU A 70 6.96 -12.29 -4.69
CA GLU A 70 6.68 -13.37 -3.73
C GLU A 70 5.18 -13.42 -3.38
N MET A 71 4.58 -12.26 -3.10
CA MET A 71 3.15 -12.17 -2.77
C MET A 71 2.26 -12.62 -3.93
N ARG A 72 2.61 -12.22 -5.17
CA ARG A 72 1.88 -12.64 -6.37
C ARG A 72 2.01 -14.15 -6.66
N LYS A 73 3.11 -14.78 -6.26
CA LYS A 73 3.31 -16.23 -6.36
C LYS A 73 2.67 -17.02 -5.21
N GLY A 74 2.18 -16.33 -4.17
CA GLY A 74 1.67 -16.95 -2.95
C GLY A 74 2.77 -17.46 -2.02
N GLU A 75 4.03 -17.07 -2.24
CA GLU A 75 5.18 -17.38 -1.38
C GLU A 75 5.20 -16.52 -0.10
N ARG A 76 4.49 -15.38 -0.14
CA ARG A 76 4.28 -14.45 0.98
C ARG A 76 2.80 -14.08 1.07
N ASP A 77 2.23 -14.06 2.27
CA ASP A 77 0.85 -13.63 2.42
C ASP A 77 0.70 -12.11 2.29
N PHE A 78 -0.53 -11.67 2.07
CA PHE A 78 -0.83 -10.24 1.84
C PHE A 78 -0.52 -9.36 3.05
N TYR A 79 -0.72 -9.87 4.27
CA TYR A 79 -0.52 -9.09 5.49
C TYR A 79 0.96 -8.87 5.75
N ASP A 80 1.77 -9.92 5.66
CA ASP A 80 3.23 -9.82 5.76
C ASP A 80 3.79 -8.87 4.71
N PHE A 81 3.32 -8.97 3.45
CA PHE A 81 3.67 -8.05 2.38
C PHE A 81 3.30 -6.59 2.70
N SER A 82 2.11 -6.35 3.26
CA SER A 82 1.65 -4.98 3.54
C SER A 82 2.42 -4.34 4.71
N GLN A 83 2.76 -5.12 5.74
CA GLN A 83 3.55 -4.66 6.88
C GLN A 83 4.97 -4.25 6.49
N ILE A 84 5.67 -5.10 5.73
CA ILE A 84 7.05 -4.77 5.28
C ILE A 84 7.04 -3.57 4.33
N SER A 85 6.03 -3.47 3.46
CA SER A 85 5.87 -2.34 2.55
C SER A 85 5.64 -1.02 3.29
N ALA A 86 4.81 -1.02 4.33
CA ALA A 86 4.55 0.17 5.14
C ALA A 86 5.80 0.63 5.91
N ASN A 87 6.57 -0.32 6.47
CA ASN A 87 7.84 0.00 7.14
C ASN A 87 8.88 0.52 6.15
N ARG A 88 8.98 -0.07 4.95
CA ARG A 88 9.89 0.42 3.92
C ARG A 88 9.53 1.84 3.49
N LEU A 89 8.24 2.15 3.33
CA LEU A 89 7.80 3.50 3.01
C LEU A 89 8.20 4.50 4.11
N LYS A 90 8.06 4.14 5.38
CA LYS A 90 8.55 4.96 6.50
C LYS A 90 10.05 5.25 6.35
N GLU A 91 10.86 4.23 6.12
CA GLU A 91 12.30 4.37 5.93
C GLU A 91 12.66 5.26 4.74
N GLU A 92 11.94 5.18 3.63
CA GLU A 92 12.17 6.08 2.49
C GLU A 92 11.75 7.53 2.77
N LEU A 93 10.73 7.75 3.60
CA LEU A 93 10.24 9.11 3.93
C LEU A 93 11.10 9.85 4.95
N ILE A 94 11.92 9.15 5.74
CA ILE A 94 12.82 9.75 6.74
C ILE A 94 14.25 9.97 6.21
N LYS A 95 14.55 9.52 4.99
CA LYS A 95 15.81 9.81 4.30
C LYS A 95 15.83 11.25 3.80
#